data_AF-A0AAJ5QR58-F1
#
_entry.id   AF-A0AAJ5QR58-F1
#
_cell.length_a   1.000
_cell.length_b   1.000
_cell.length_c   1.000
_cell.angle_alpha   90.00
_cell.angle_beta   90.00
_cell.angle_gamma   90.00
#
_symmetry.space_group_name_H-M   'P 1'
#
loop_
_entity.id
_entity.type
_entity.pdbx_description
1 polymer ?
#
loop_
_entity_poly.entity_id
_entity_poly.type
_entity_poly.pdbx_seq_one_letter_code
_entity_poly.pdbx_strand_id
1 'polypeptide(L)' 'MNECNWEVIDGFSSPYEYERFIIWIDGQVKNGTVVQVPVMESYAGSAFEEKWFKCLSSSDIWRLVAPQAPFLGYWGPI' A
#
# COMPACT_ATOMS: atom_id res chain seq x y z
N MET A 1 8.32 13.20 14.53
CA MET A 1 8.68 11.81 14.18
C MET A 1 8.21 11.59 12.77
N ASN A 2 9.02 11.01 11.87
CA ASN A 2 8.60 10.78 10.48
C ASN A 2 7.56 9.65 10.47
N GLU A 3 6.28 10.01 10.42
CA GLU A 3 5.15 9.08 10.63
C GLU A 3 4.99 8.05 9.51
N CYS A 4 5.73 8.19 8.41
CA CYS A 4 5.65 7.32 7.24
C CYS A 4 7.02 6.79 6.79
N ASN A 5 7.89 6.43 7.74
CA ASN A 5 9.12 5.70 7.43
C ASN A 5 8.80 4.21 7.20
N TRP A 6 8.05 3.92 6.14
CA TRP A 6 7.64 2.57 5.79
C TRP A 6 8.76 1.79 5.09
N GLU A 7 8.67 0.46 5.16
CA GLU A 7 9.59 -0.45 4.49
C GLU A 7 8.90 -1.06 3.26
N VAL A 8 9.67 -1.31 2.21
CA VAL A 8 9.17 -1.97 1.00
C VAL A 8 8.85 -3.43 1.32
N ILE A 9 7.70 -3.91 0.84
CA ILE A 9 7.32 -5.32 0.85
C ILE A 9 7.24 -5.78 -0.60
N ASP A 10 8.24 -6.54 -1.05
CA ASP A 10 8.29 -7.13 -2.39
C ASP A 10 7.78 -8.59 -2.35
N GLY A 11 6.49 -8.71 -2.05
CA GLY A 11 5.79 -9.98 -1.88
C GLY A 11 5.43 -10.29 -0.43
N PHE A 12 4.13 -10.44 -0.18
CA PHE A 12 3.61 -10.93 1.09
C PHE A 12 3.85 -12.44 1.20
N SER A 13 4.32 -12.88 2.37
CA SER A 13 4.58 -14.27 2.71
C SER A 13 3.32 -15.15 2.73
N SER A 14 2.15 -14.55 2.90
CA SER A 14 0.87 -15.25 2.94
C SER A 14 -0.32 -14.30 2.69
N PRO A 15 -1.49 -14.83 2.29
CA PRO A 15 -2.73 -14.05 2.23
C PRO A 15 -3.08 -13.37 3.57
N TYR A 16 -2.81 -14.05 4.69
CA TYR A 16 -3.06 -13.52 6.02
C TYR A 16 -2.16 -12.30 6.36
N GLU A 17 -0.92 -12.28 5.89
CA GLU A 17 -0.06 -11.10 6.04
C GLU A 17 -0.64 -9.90 5.30
N TYR A 18 -1.09 -10.10 4.06
CA TYR A 18 -1.74 -9.07 3.26
C TYR A 18 -3.02 -8.53 3.93
N GLU A 19 -3.87 -9.42 4.48
CA GLU A 19 -5.08 -9.01 5.22
C GLU A 19 -4.74 -8.15 6.44
N ARG A 20 -3.73 -8.54 7.23
CA ARG A 20 -3.27 -7.74 8.37
C ARG A 20 -2.71 -6.39 7.92
N PHE A 21 -2.02 -6.36 6.79
CA PHE A 21 -1.49 -5.13 6.21
C PHE A 21 -2.61 -4.17 5.81
N ILE A 22 -3.68 -4.66 5.19
CA ILE A 22 -4.87 -3.86 4.88
C ILE A 22 -5.46 -3.24 6.15
N ILE A 23 -5.68 -4.06 7.19
CA ILE A 23 -6.24 -3.58 8.46
C ILE A 23 -5.34 -2.48 9.07
N TRP A 24 -4.02 -2.66 8.99
CA TRP A 24 -3.07 -1.67 9.48
C TRP A 24 -3.14 -0.35 8.70
N ILE A 25 -3.09 -0.37 7.36
CA ILE A 25 -3.11 0.87 6.56
C ILE A 25 -4.46 1.58 6.65
N ASP A 26 -5.57 0.83 6.74
CA ASP A 26 -6.90 1.40 7.00
C ASP A 26 -6.96 2.10 8.37
N GLY A 27 -6.25 1.55 9.37
CA GLY A 27 -6.03 2.20 10.66
C GLY A 27 -5.30 3.54 10.53
N GLN A 28 -4.26 3.60 9.68
CA GLN A 28 -3.53 4.85 9.41
C GLN A 28 -4.42 5.89 8.71
N VAL A 29 -5.29 5.46 7.78
CA VAL A 29 -6.27 6.34 7.13
C VAL A 29 -7.24 6.91 8.15
N LYS A 30 -7.81 6.06 9.02
CA LYS A 30 -8.77 6.47 10.06
C LYS A 30 -8.15 7.43 11.07
N ASN A 31 -6.87 7.26 11.38
CA ASN A 31 -6.14 8.13 12.30
C ASN A 31 -5.68 9.45 11.65
N GLY A 32 -5.90 9.64 10.35
CA GLY A 32 -5.50 10.85 9.63
C GLY A 32 -3.99 10.96 9.41
N THR A 33 -3.24 9.85 9.48
CA THR A 33 -1.80 9.82 9.17
C THR A 33 -1.57 9.78 7.66
N VAL A 34 -2.47 9.10 6.94
CA VAL A 34 -2.42 8.95 5.48
C VAL A 34 -3.78 9.21 4.88
N VAL A 35 -3.81 9.50 3.58
CA VAL A 35 -5.03 9.57 2.79
C VAL A 35 -4.93 8.65 1.59
N GLN A 36 -6.00 7.94 1.28
CA GLN A 36 -6.08 7.19 0.03
C GLN A 36 -6.23 8.18 -1.13
N VAL A 37 -5.44 8.00 -2.18
CA VAL A 37 -5.49 8.81 -3.40
C VAL A 37 -5.83 7.95 -4.61
N PRO A 38 -6.37 8.53 -5.69
CA PRO A 38 -6.65 7.78 -6.92
C PRO A 38 -5.38 7.17 -7.51
N VAL A 39 -5.50 5.95 -8.05
CA VAL A 39 -4.45 5.34 -8.87
C VAL A 39 -4.43 6.05 -10.22
N MET A 40 -3.30 6.67 -10.55
CA MET A 40 -3.16 7.41 -11.82
C MET A 40 -2.59 6.53 -12.93
N GLU A 41 -1.62 5.68 -12.60
CA GLU A 41 -0.96 4.76 -13.52
C GLU A 41 -0.70 3.43 -12.79
N SER A 42 -1.33 2.34 -13.22
CA SER A 42 -1.19 1.07 -12.51
C SER A 42 0.18 0.46 -12.75
N TYR A 43 0.83 0.04 -11.65
CA TYR A 43 2.14 -0.59 -11.67
C TYR A 43 2.12 -2.01 -12.27
N ALA A 44 1.12 -2.82 -11.90
CA ALA A 44 1.01 -4.21 -12.33
C ALA A 44 0.00 -4.42 -13.48
N GLY A 45 -0.62 -3.34 -13.95
CA GLY A 45 -1.67 -3.35 -14.97
C GLY A 45 -3.07 -3.48 -14.37
N SER A 46 -4.08 -3.13 -15.17
CA SER A 46 -5.48 -2.97 -14.72
C SER A 46 -6.16 -4.26 -14.21
N ALA A 47 -5.50 -5.41 -14.33
CA ALA A 47 -6.00 -6.68 -13.81
C ALA A 47 -5.77 -6.85 -12.29
N PHE A 48 -4.87 -6.07 -11.71
CA PHE A 48 -4.55 -6.11 -10.29
C PHE A 48 -5.31 -5.04 -9.53
N GLU A 49 -5.81 -5.39 -8.33
CA GLU A 49 -6.31 -4.39 -7.40
C GLU A 49 -5.13 -3.59 -6.85
N GLU A 50 -5.14 -2.28 -7.09
CA GLU A 50 -4.10 -1.36 -6.65
C GLU A 50 -4.72 -0.19 -5.88
N LYS A 51 -4.07 0.22 -4.78
CA LYS A 51 -4.47 1.34 -3.95
C LYS A 51 -3.26 2.21 -3.66
N TRP A 52 -3.42 3.52 -3.77
CA TRP A 52 -2.37 4.48 -3.46
C TRP A 52 -2.69 5.23 -2.18
N PHE A 53 -1.66 5.47 -1.38
CA PHE A 53 -1.76 6.14 -0.09
C PHE A 53 -0.71 7.23 -0.01
N LYS A 54 -1.16 8.46 0.24
CA LYS A 54 -0.29 9.61 0.46
C LYS A 54 -0.09 9.81 1.95
N CYS A 55 1.16 9.82 2.39
CA CYS A 55 1.51 10.26 3.73
C CYS A 55 1.26 11.77 3.88
N LEU A 56 0.56 12.19 4.93
CA LEU A 56 0.32 13.62 5.14
C LEU A 56 1.54 14.36 5.69
N SER A 57 2.44 13.69 6.41
CA SER A 57 3.62 14.32 7.00
C SER A 57 4.78 14.50 6.01
N SER A 58 5.07 13.49 5.16
CA SER A 58 6.15 13.56 4.16
C SER A 58 5.70 13.92 2.75
N SER A 59 4.38 13.85 2.48
CA SER A 59 3.80 13.92 1.13
C SER A 59 4.18 12.79 0.17
N ASP A 60 4.96 11.81 0.62
CA ASP A 60 5.29 10.63 -0.20
C ASP A 60 4.04 9.81 -0.50
N ILE A 61 4.00 9.21 -1.68
CA ILE A 61 2.91 8.34 -2.09
C ILE A 61 3.45 6.92 -2.24
N TRP A 62 2.72 5.98 -1.66
CA TRP A 62 3.02 4.56 -1.70
C TRP A 62 1.87 3.81 -2.34
N ARG A 63 2.21 2.74 -3.07
CA ARG A 63 1.27 1.86 -3.73
C ARG A 63 1.20 0.52 -3.00
N LEU A 64 -0.02 0.02 -2.82
CA LEU A 64 -0.32 -1.34 -2.41
C LEU A 64 -0.94 -2.06 -3.61
N VAL A 65 -0.31 -3.14 -4.05
CA VAL A 65 -0.82 -4.03 -5.11
C VAL A 65 -1.21 -5.35 -4.46
N ALA A 66 -2.44 -5.79 -4.69
CA ALA A 66 -2.94 -7.05 -4.14
C ALA A 66 -2.19 -8.27 -4.70
N PRO A 67 -1.98 -9.31 -3.87
CA PRO A 67 -1.45 -10.58 -4.35
C PRO A 67 -2.42 -11.26 -5.33
N GLN A 68 -1.89 -11.74 -6.45
CA GLN A 68 -2.58 -12.58 -7.42
C GLN A 68 -1.57 -13.56 -8.01
N ALA A 69 -1.65 -14.83 -7.61
CA ALA A 69 -0.63 -15.83 -7.92
C ALA A 69 -0.28 -15.87 -9.43
N PRO A 70 1.01 -15.92 -9.80
CA PRO A 70 2.19 -16.10 -8.94
C PRO A 70 2.72 -14.82 -8.28
N PHE A 71 2.11 -13.66 -8.53
CA PHE A 71 2.50 -12.39 -7.93
C PHE A 71 2.05 -12.33 -6.47
N LEU A 72 2.99 -12.06 -5.56
CA LEU A 72 2.76 -12.10 -4.12
C LEU A 72 2.33 -10.75 -3.53
N GLY A 73 1.98 -9.77 -4.38
CA GLY A 73 1.62 -8.42 -3.95
C GLY A 73 2.84 -7.53 -3.80
N TYR A 74 2.62 -6.24 -3.62
CA TYR A 74 3.70 -5.26 -3.45
C TYR A 74 3.26 -4.08 -2.60
N TRP A 75 4.15 -3.59 -1.75
CA TRP A 75 4.03 -2.30 -1.06
C TRP A 75 5.32 -1.51 -1.23
N GLY A 76 5.23 -0.31 -1.78
CA GLY A 76 6.42 0.52 -2.00
C GLY A 76 6.11 1.92 -2.52
N PRO A 77 7.11 2.80 -2.61
CA PRO A 77 6.92 4.14 -3.15
C PRO A 77 6.56 4.08 -4.63
N ILE A 78 5.84 5.12 -5.09
CA ILE A 78 5.56 5.35 -6.52
C ILE A 78 6.80 5.84 -7.23
#